data_AF-A0A1E7KZ87-F1
#
_entry.id   AF-A0A1E7KZ87-F1
#
_cell.length_a   1.000
_cell.length_b   1.000
_cell.length_c   1.000
_cell.angle_alpha   90.00
_cell.angle_beta   90.00
_cell.angle_gamma   90.00
#
_symmetry.space_group_name_H-M   'P 1'
#
loop_
_entity.id
_entity.type
_entity.pdbx_description
1 polymer ?
#
loop_
_entity_poly.entity_id
_entity_poly.type
_entity_poly.pdbx_seq_one_letter_code
_entity_poly.pdbx_strand_id
1 'polypeptide(L)'
;MKCARQHENYRSYISASGVNLRTGPGTGYTSVGTLSKGTDVMALCSNKGRNWEKVRILQGRHKGKVNWVYDAYVPVPMEPSTR
;
A
#
# COMPACT_ATOMS: atom_id res chain seq x y z
N MET A 1 2.00 0.46 15.11
CA MET A 1 3.17 0.06 14.29
C MET A 1 3.57 1.22 13.38
N LYS A 2 4.86 1.54 13.31
CA LYS A 2 5.41 2.69 12.57
C LYS A 2 5.90 2.26 11.18
N CYS A 3 5.87 3.18 10.23
CA CYS A 3 6.60 3.08 8.96
C CYS A 3 8.09 2.77 9.22
N ALA A 4 8.68 1.85 8.48
CA ALA A 4 10.11 1.53 8.59
C ALA A 4 10.95 2.28 7.55
N ARG A 5 10.43 2.45 6.34
CA ARG A 5 11.03 3.29 5.29
C ARG A 5 9.94 4.19 4.69
N GLN A 6 10.17 5.49 4.68
CA GLN A 6 9.26 6.44 4.06
C GLN A 6 9.50 6.47 2.55
N HIS A 7 8.42 6.65 1.79
CA HIS A 7 8.45 7.12 0.43
C HIS A 7 7.99 8.58 0.47
N GLU A 8 8.56 9.45 -0.36
CA GLU A 8 8.13 10.85 -0.49
C GLU A 8 6.79 10.93 -1.26
N ASN A 9 5.74 10.24 -0.79
CA ASN A 9 4.42 10.16 -1.40
C ASN A 9 4.45 9.72 -2.88
N TYR A 10 5.12 8.60 -3.16
CA TYR A 10 5.30 8.10 -4.52
C TYR A 10 3.95 7.72 -5.16
N ARG A 11 3.63 8.29 -6.32
CA ARG A 11 2.40 7.97 -7.05
C ARG A 11 2.51 6.58 -7.68
N SER A 12 1.56 5.71 -7.38
CA SER A 12 1.51 4.32 -7.86
C SER A 12 0.04 3.93 -8.14
N TYR A 13 -0.19 2.65 -8.42
CA TYR A 13 -1.50 2.07 -8.67
C TYR A 13 -1.57 0.65 -8.13
N ILE A 14 -2.78 0.13 -7.92
CA ILE A 14 -2.98 -1.27 -7.54
C ILE A 14 -2.88 -2.17 -8.79
N SER A 15 -1.96 -3.15 -8.79
CA SER A 15 -1.70 -4.00 -9.97
C SER A 15 -2.66 -5.20 -10.12
N ALA A 16 -3.45 -5.52 -9.09
CA ALA A 16 -4.38 -6.65 -9.06
C ALA A 16 -5.80 -6.24 -8.61
N SER A 17 -6.79 -7.10 -8.86
CA SER A 17 -8.18 -6.88 -8.43
C SER A 17 -8.47 -7.60 -7.11
N GLY A 18 -9.37 -7.04 -6.29
CA GLY A 18 -9.76 -7.65 -5.02
C GLY A 18 -8.71 -7.51 -3.93
N VAL A 19 -7.84 -6.51 -4.01
CA VAL A 19 -6.74 -6.32 -3.05
C VAL A 19 -7.29 -5.79 -1.73
N ASN A 20 -7.08 -6.52 -0.65
CA ASN A 20 -7.60 -6.16 0.68
C ASN A 20 -6.98 -4.88 1.24
N LEU A 21 -7.83 -3.93 1.61
CA LEU A 21 -7.42 -2.72 2.30
C LEU A 21 -7.47 -2.94 3.81
N ARG A 22 -6.32 -3.10 4.45
CA ARG A 22 -6.23 -3.53 5.86
C ARG A 22 -5.93 -2.39 6.81
N THR A 23 -6.37 -2.55 8.07
CA THR A 23 -6.10 -1.60 9.17
C THR A 23 -4.65 -1.64 9.66
N GLY A 24 -3.92 -2.72 9.38
CA GLY A 24 -2.52 -2.89 9.74
C GLY A 24 -1.75 -3.83 8.80
N PRO A 25 -0.41 -3.87 8.93
CA PRO A 25 0.47 -4.64 8.05
C PRO A 25 0.48 -6.12 8.46
N GLY A 26 -0.56 -6.86 8.08
CA GLY A 26 -0.67 -8.30 8.34
C GLY A 26 -2.04 -8.86 7.96
N THR A 27 -2.10 -10.17 7.71
CA THR A 27 -3.36 -10.85 7.36
C THR A 27 -4.34 -10.97 8.53
N GLY A 28 -3.86 -10.87 9.77
CA GLY A 28 -4.69 -10.84 10.98
C GLY A 28 -5.38 -9.48 11.24
N TYR A 29 -5.03 -8.43 10.50
CA TYR A 29 -5.70 -7.13 10.63
C TYR A 29 -6.97 -7.08 9.77
N THR A 30 -8.01 -6.44 10.30
CA THR A 30 -9.32 -6.28 9.65
C THR A 30 -9.18 -5.65 8.27
N SER A 31 -9.83 -6.26 7.26
CA SER A 31 -10.02 -5.68 5.94
C SER A 31 -11.24 -4.75 5.97
N VAL A 32 -11.06 -3.49 5.56
CA VAL A 32 -12.12 -2.47 5.52
C VAL A 32 -12.74 -2.32 4.12
N GLY A 33 -12.35 -3.19 3.19
CA GLY A 33 -12.79 -3.20 1.80
C GLY A 33 -11.72 -3.74 0.88
N THR A 34 -11.99 -3.67 -0.42
CA THR A 34 -11.06 -4.11 -1.46
C THR A 34 -10.83 -3.02 -2.50
N LEU A 35 -9.65 -3.01 -3.09
CA LEU A 35 -9.30 -2.15 -4.21
C LEU A 35 -9.29 -2.96 -5.52
N SER A 36 -9.73 -2.31 -6.59
CA SER A 36 -9.69 -2.87 -7.94
C SER A 36 -8.36 -2.56 -8.62
N LYS A 37 -7.99 -3.37 -9.62
CA LYS A 37 -6.83 -3.10 -10.47
C LYS A 37 -6.93 -1.71 -11.09
N GLY A 38 -5.81 -1.00 -11.16
CA GLY A 38 -5.72 0.37 -11.68
C GLY A 38 -6.17 1.45 -10.68
N THR A 39 -6.49 1.11 -9.43
CA THR A 39 -6.78 2.12 -8.41
C THR A 39 -5.52 2.95 -8.14
N ASP A 40 -5.56 4.25 -8.45
CA ASP A 40 -4.49 5.20 -8.15
C ASP A 40 -4.29 5.37 -6.64
N VAL A 41 -3.03 5.30 -6.22
CA VAL A 41 -2.62 5.44 -4.83
C VAL A 41 -1.35 6.29 -4.70
N MET A 42 -1.06 6.78 -3.51
CA MET A 42 0.29 7.18 -3.12
C MET A 42 0.85 6.15 -2.15
N ALA A 43 1.99 5.56 -2.48
CA ALA A 43 2.80 4.80 -1.55
C ALA A 43 3.48 5.77 -0.58
N LEU A 44 3.27 5.54 0.72
CA LEU A 44 3.74 6.40 1.80
C LEU A 44 4.93 5.79 2.51
N CYS A 45 4.87 4.48 2.78
CA CYS A 45 5.92 3.79 3.52
C CYS A 45 5.72 2.27 3.53
N SER A 46 6.82 1.54 3.67
CA SER A 46 6.81 0.10 3.91
C SER A 46 6.99 -0.27 5.38
N ASN A 47 6.48 -1.43 5.79
CA ASN A 47 6.72 -2.01 7.12
C ASN A 47 8.15 -2.61 7.24
N LYS A 48 8.59 -2.93 8.48
CA LYS A 48 9.96 -3.45 8.75
C LYS A 48 10.32 -4.71 7.95
N GLY A 49 9.32 -5.53 7.61
CA GLY A 49 9.51 -6.76 6.83
C GLY A 49 9.35 -6.60 5.31
N ARG A 50 9.06 -5.39 4.81
CA ARG A 50 8.82 -5.09 3.38
C ARG A 50 7.79 -6.00 2.71
N ASN A 51 6.73 -6.36 3.44
CA ASN A 51 5.62 -7.18 2.92
C ASN A 51 4.31 -6.38 2.83
N TRP A 52 4.31 -5.15 3.37
CA TRP A 52 3.12 -4.32 3.45
C TRP A 52 3.49 -2.88 3.15
N GLU A 53 2.69 -2.29 2.27
CA GLU A 53 2.80 -0.90 1.86
C GLU A 53 1.64 -0.10 2.45
N LYS A 54 1.96 1.01 3.09
CA LYS A 54 0.98 1.97 3.57
C LYS A 54 0.69 2.93 2.45
N VAL A 55 -0.57 3.01 2.03
CA VAL A 55 -0.97 3.81 0.88
C VAL A 55 -2.05 4.81 1.23
N ARG A 56 -2.06 5.95 0.53
CA ARG A 56 -3.21 6.86 0.45
C ARG A 56 -3.97 6.60 -0.84
N ILE A 57 -5.27 6.32 -0.76
CA ILE A 57 -6.10 6.06 -1.93
C ILE A 57 -6.48 7.38 -2.59
N LEU A 58 -6.28 7.49 -3.91
CA LEU A 58 -6.55 8.72 -4.66
C LEU A 58 -7.91 8.72 -5.38
N GLN A 59 -8.54 7.54 -5.55
CA GLN A 59 -9.79 7.41 -6.29
C GLN A 59 -10.77 6.36 -5.75
N GLY A 60 -12.00 6.39 -6.28
CA GLY A 60 -13.07 5.45 -5.94
C GLY A 60 -13.63 5.63 -4.53
N ARG A 61 -14.38 4.63 -4.06
CA ARG A 61 -15.11 4.63 -2.77
C ARG A 61 -14.23 4.86 -1.54
N HIS A 62 -12.94 4.51 -1.64
CA HIS A 62 -11.99 4.61 -0.53
C HIS A 62 -11.08 5.84 -0.62
N LYS A 63 -11.32 6.77 -1.57
CA LYS A 63 -10.53 7.99 -1.74
C LYS A 63 -10.30 8.74 -0.43
N GLY A 64 -9.05 9.15 -0.21
CA GLY A 64 -8.61 9.87 0.99
C GLY A 64 -8.26 8.98 2.18
N LYS A 65 -8.65 7.69 2.18
CA LYS A 65 -8.26 6.77 3.25
C LYS A 65 -6.76 6.45 3.19
N VAL A 66 -6.21 6.12 4.35
CA VAL A 66 -4.81 5.70 4.50
C VAL A 66 -4.76 4.38 5.24
N ASN A 67 -4.33 3.33 4.56
CA ASN A 67 -4.42 1.95 5.04
C ASN A 67 -3.29 1.10 4.44
N TRP A 68 -3.24 -0.18 4.81
CA TRP A 68 -2.20 -1.10 4.40
C TRP A 68 -2.69 -2.05 3.30
N VAL A 69 -1.83 -2.30 2.33
CA VAL A 69 -2.00 -3.28 1.26
C VAL A 69 -0.75 -4.14 1.16
N TYR A 70 -0.90 -5.35 0.65
CA TYR A 70 0.25 -6.22 0.39
C TYR A 70 1.13 -5.58 -0.68
N ASP A 71 2.43 -5.51 -0.42
CA ASP A 71 3.37 -4.72 -1.22
C ASP A 71 3.49 -5.21 -2.68
N ALA A 72 3.36 -6.52 -2.91
CA ALA A 72 3.42 -7.11 -4.25
C ALA A 72 2.35 -6.55 -5.22
N TYR A 73 1.31 -5.89 -4.69
CA TYR A 73 0.27 -5.25 -5.49
C TYR A 73 0.45 -3.74 -5.67
N VAL A 74 1.51 -3.16 -5.13
CA VAL A 74 1.83 -1.73 -5.22
C VAL A 74 3.19 -1.60 -5.90
N PRO A 75 3.24 -1.44 -7.23
CA PRO A 75 4.49 -1.22 -7.94
C PRO A 75 5.14 0.06 -7.42
N VAL A 76 6.21 -0.10 -6.66
CA VAL A 76 7.13 0.97 -6.29
C VAL A 76 8.45 0.69 -6.98
N PRO A 77 9.18 1.71 -7.46
CA PRO A 77 10.53 1.50 -7.96
C PRO A 77 11.30 0.79 -6.85
N MET A 78 11.90 -0.34 -7.18
CA MET A 78 12.80 -1.00 -6.26
C MET A 78 13.92 0.00 -6.01
N GLU A 79 13.89 0.65 -4.85
CA GLU A 79 15.04 1.37 -4.32
C GLU A 79 16.25 0.44 -4.49
N PRO A 80 17.31 0.85 -5.21
CA PRO A 80 18.46 -0.01 -5.40
C PRO A 80 18.90 -0.42 -4.00
N SER A 81 18.83 -1.72 -3.74
CA SER A 81 19.36 -2.31 -2.52
C SER A 81 20.83 -1.90 -2.47
N THR A 82 21.16 -0.86 -1.69
CA THR A 82 22.55 -0.49 -1.48
C THR A 82 23.23 -1.72 -0.93
N ARG A 83 24.21 -2.19 -1.69
CA ARG A 83 25.10 -3.29 -1.37
C ARG A 83 25.93 -2.95 -0.14
#